data_AF-A0A0C9VC31-F1
#
_entry.id   AF-A0A0C9VC31-F1
#
_cell.length_a   1.000
_cell.length_b   1.000
_cell.length_c   1.000
_cell.angle_alpha   90.00
_cell.angle_beta   90.00
_cell.angle_gamma   90.00
#
_symmetry.space_group_name_H-M   'P 1'
#
loop_
_entity.id
_entity.type
_entity.pdbx_description
1 polymer ?
#
loop_
_entity_poly.entity_id
_entity_poly.type
_entity_poly.pdbx_seq_one_letter_code
_entity_poly.pdbx_strand_id
1 'polypeptide(L)'
;MEGGVVHDPGDGTLEWGAWFELTDPSERITSSMLHFFGDMMHNLPNLLPKAHQHPLGWYPTMVLSVEYKGEIPDDPAISRRIVGVYSRSSFMNTDLHDIYVELWTSPSISGLGGGIETEGWRDKQVCLGISSQTALIVPRCIAPLELFMTHYFLLCICF
;
A
#
# COMPACT_ATOMS: atom_id res chain seq x y z
N MET A 1 36.80 2.54 -4.81
CA MET A 1 35.91 2.77 -3.66
C MET A 1 35.28 4.13 -3.87
N GLU A 2 34.24 4.18 -4.69
CA GLU A 2 33.47 5.41 -4.91
C GLU A 2 32.52 5.59 -3.73
N GLY A 3 32.51 6.80 -3.17
CA GLY A 3 31.72 7.16 -2.01
C GLY A 3 30.24 6.98 -2.33
N GLY A 4 29.57 6.14 -1.55
CA GLY A 4 28.13 6.05 -1.55
C GLY A 4 27.56 7.44 -1.29
N VAL A 5 26.71 7.90 -2.20
CA VAL A 5 25.91 9.10 -2.01
C VAL A 5 25.09 8.89 -0.74
N VAL A 6 25.40 9.68 0.29
CA VAL A 6 24.58 9.78 1.50
C VAL A 6 23.34 10.55 1.08
N HIS A 7 22.19 9.87 1.02
CA HIS A 7 20.90 10.55 0.95
C HIS A 7 20.75 11.42 2.20
N ASP A 8 20.35 12.68 2.01
CA ASP A 8 20.01 13.58 3.12
C ASP A 8 18.95 12.91 4.03
N PRO A 9 19.05 13.07 5.36
CA PRO A 9 18.14 12.42 6.28
C PRO A 9 16.70 12.95 6.15
N GLY A 10 15.82 12.07 5.65
CA GLY A 10 14.39 11.93 5.97
C GLY A 10 13.53 13.18 5.92
N ASP A 11 12.79 13.36 4.82
CA ASP A 11 11.70 14.32 4.67
C ASP A 11 10.47 14.06 5.58
N GLY A 12 10.58 13.11 6.52
CA GLY A 12 9.52 12.70 7.43
C GLY A 12 8.56 11.68 6.85
N THR A 13 8.82 11.15 5.66
CA THR A 13 7.96 10.13 5.04
C THR A 13 8.30 8.71 5.50
N LEU A 14 7.28 7.87 5.57
CA LEU A 14 7.44 6.43 5.73
C LEU A 14 7.02 5.75 4.44
N GLU A 15 7.84 4.80 4.01
CA GLU A 15 7.68 4.10 2.75
C GLU A 15 7.54 2.60 2.98
N TRP A 16 6.76 1.96 2.12
CA TRP A 16 6.63 0.51 2.08
C TRP A 16 6.41 0.09 0.64
N GLY A 17 6.88 -1.10 0.28
CA GLY A 17 6.63 -1.65 -1.03
C GLY A 17 6.61 -3.16 -1.01
N ALA A 18 5.79 -3.73 -1.88
CA ALA A 18 5.71 -5.16 -2.10
C ALA A 18 5.36 -5.47 -3.54
N TRP A 19 5.68 -6.70 -3.93
CA TRP A 19 5.19 -7.30 -5.14
C TRP A 19 4.09 -8.29 -4.82
N PHE A 20 2.99 -8.22 -5.56
CA PHE A 20 1.88 -9.16 -5.45
C PHE A 20 1.75 -9.97 -6.74
N GLU A 21 1.73 -11.29 -6.61
CA GLU A 21 1.48 -12.21 -7.72
C GLU A 21 0.10 -12.86 -7.54
N LEU A 22 -0.71 -12.82 -8.60
CA LEU A 22 -1.97 -13.57 -8.64
C LEU A 22 -1.70 -15.06 -8.52
N THR A 23 -2.46 -15.78 -7.69
CA THR A 23 -2.15 -17.19 -7.41
C THR A 23 -2.48 -18.13 -8.56
N ASP A 24 -3.51 -17.84 -9.35
CA ASP A 24 -3.89 -18.65 -10.50
C ASP A 24 -2.98 -18.31 -11.71
N PRO A 25 -2.31 -19.30 -12.32
CA PRO A 25 -1.46 -19.11 -13.51
C PRO A 25 -2.20 -18.57 -14.75
N SER A 26 -3.51 -18.76 -14.83
CA SER A 26 -4.35 -18.33 -15.94
C SER A 26 -4.89 -16.90 -15.81
N GLU A 27 -4.83 -16.33 -14.60
CA GLU A 27 -5.27 -14.97 -14.34
C GLU A 27 -4.29 -13.93 -14.89
N ARG A 28 -4.79 -12.70 -15.03
CA ARG A 28 -3.99 -11.54 -15.39
C ARG A 28 -4.52 -10.31 -14.67
N ILE A 29 -3.62 -9.37 -14.40
CA ILE A 29 -3.97 -8.06 -13.87
C ILE A 29 -4.90 -7.38 -14.87
N THR A 30 -5.96 -6.77 -14.33
CA THR A 30 -6.95 -6.00 -15.09
C THR A 30 -7.06 -4.60 -14.48
N SER A 31 -7.49 -3.62 -15.26
CA SER A 31 -7.65 -2.24 -14.76
C SER A 31 -8.57 -2.17 -13.55
N SER A 32 -9.64 -2.98 -13.51
CA SER A 32 -10.56 -3.04 -12.36
C SER A 32 -9.90 -3.50 -11.06
N MET A 33 -8.86 -4.35 -11.13
CA MET A 33 -8.12 -4.83 -9.96
C MET A 33 -7.22 -3.74 -9.35
N LEU A 34 -6.91 -2.67 -10.08
CA LEU A 34 -6.02 -1.62 -9.58
C LEU A 34 -6.59 -0.93 -8.33
N HIS A 35 -7.92 -0.83 -8.18
CA HIS A 35 -8.50 -0.30 -6.94
C HIS A 35 -8.20 -1.20 -5.73
N PHE A 36 -8.27 -2.52 -5.92
CA PHE A 36 -7.96 -3.48 -4.86
C PHE A 36 -6.49 -3.36 -4.45
N PHE A 37 -5.57 -3.36 -5.43
CA PHE A 37 -4.14 -3.20 -5.14
C PHE A 37 -3.77 -1.83 -4.58
N GLY A 38 -4.49 -0.77 -4.98
CA GLY A 38 -4.35 0.57 -4.42
C GLY A 38 -4.70 0.63 -2.92
N ASP A 39 -5.43 -0.35 -2.40
CA ASP A 39 -5.78 -0.49 -0.99
C ASP A 39 -4.92 -1.52 -0.23
N MET A 40 -4.03 -2.22 -0.94
CA MET A 40 -3.14 -3.24 -0.36
C MET A 40 -1.81 -2.66 0.11
N MET A 41 -1.83 -1.95 1.24
CA MET A 41 -0.65 -1.29 1.80
C MET A 41 -0.51 -1.53 3.31
N HIS A 42 0.67 -1.21 3.85
CA HIS A 42 0.84 -1.08 5.29
C HIS A 42 0.42 0.30 5.76
N ASN A 43 -0.56 0.35 6.65
CA ASN A 43 -0.99 1.59 7.29
C ASN A 43 0.18 2.31 7.98
N LEU A 44 0.27 3.64 7.82
CA LEU A 44 1.33 4.47 8.38
C LEU A 44 1.63 4.20 9.87
N PRO A 45 0.64 4.09 10.78
CA PRO A 45 0.91 3.78 12.18
C PRO A 45 1.68 2.46 12.40
N ASN A 46 1.56 1.49 11.49
CA ASN A 46 2.27 0.20 11.56
C ASN A 46 3.70 0.28 10.98
N LEU A 47 4.04 1.34 10.24
CA LEU A 47 5.38 1.56 9.67
C LEU A 47 6.29 2.34 10.62
N LEU A 48 5.74 2.98 11.66
CA LEU A 48 6.52 3.70 12.66
C LEU A 48 7.55 2.78 13.34
N PRO A 49 8.68 3.32 13.84
CA PRO A 49 9.56 2.56 14.72
C PRO A 49 8.78 2.01 15.92
N LYS A 50 9.08 0.78 16.37
CA LYS A 50 8.31 0.09 17.43
C LYS A 50 8.05 0.92 18.69
N ALA A 51 8.97 1.81 19.07
CA ALA A 51 8.83 2.69 20.23
C ALA A 51 7.71 3.76 20.07
N HIS A 52 7.29 4.03 18.83
CA HIS A 52 6.29 5.02 18.47
C HIS A 52 5.02 4.39 17.86
N GLN A 53 4.99 3.07 17.67
CA GLN A 53 3.80 2.38 17.20
C GLN A 53 2.72 2.44 18.28
N HIS A 54 1.50 2.81 17.89
CA HIS A 54 0.34 2.69 18.76
C HIS A 54 0.01 1.20 18.99
N PRO A 55 -0.49 0.83 20.19
CA PRO A 55 -1.01 -0.51 20.42
C PRO A 55 -2.12 -0.81 19.40
N LEU A 56 -2.21 -2.08 18.96
CA LEU A 56 -3.11 -2.61 17.92
C LEU A 56 -4.27 -1.66 17.58
N GLY A 57 -4.18 -0.94 16.46
CA GLY A 57 -5.25 -0.07 15.95
C GLY A 57 -6.09 -0.75 14.88
N TRP A 58 -7.27 -0.21 14.63
CA TRP A 58 -8.04 -0.44 13.41
C TRP A 58 -8.00 0.83 12.56
N TYR A 59 -7.83 0.67 11.24
CA TYR A 59 -7.55 1.77 10.33
C TYR A 59 -8.52 1.79 9.15
N PRO A 60 -9.80 2.18 9.35
CA PRO A 60 -10.76 2.17 8.24
C PRO A 60 -10.45 3.28 7.23
N THR A 61 -10.36 2.90 5.96
CA THR A 61 -10.27 3.83 4.83
C THR A 61 -11.55 4.66 4.74
N MET A 62 -11.41 5.99 4.83
CA MET A 62 -12.52 6.95 4.76
C MET A 62 -12.76 7.43 3.33
N VAL A 63 -11.66 7.68 2.62
CA VAL A 63 -11.67 8.13 1.22
C VAL A 63 -10.58 7.37 0.48
N LEU A 64 -10.92 6.85 -0.69
CA LEU A 64 -10.00 6.26 -1.65
C LEU A 64 -10.24 6.94 -3.00
N SER A 65 -9.19 7.57 -3.53
CA SER A 65 -9.16 8.06 -4.92
C SER A 65 -8.18 7.24 -5.71
N VAL A 66 -8.55 6.82 -6.91
CA VAL A 66 -7.68 6.06 -7.82
C VAL A 66 -7.63 6.77 -9.16
N GLU A 67 -6.42 7.03 -9.63
CA GLU A 67 -6.17 7.63 -10.92
C GLU A 67 -5.42 6.66 -11.82
N TYR A 68 -5.98 6.37 -12.98
CA TYR A 68 -5.32 5.59 -14.02
C TYR A 68 -4.27 6.45 -14.72
N LYS A 69 -3.03 5.97 -14.75
CA LYS A 69 -1.89 6.69 -15.34
C LYS A 69 -1.41 6.05 -16.64
N GLY A 70 -1.57 4.74 -16.79
CA GLY A 70 -1.14 4.01 -17.96
C GLY A 70 -2.02 2.80 -18.22
N GLU A 71 -2.02 2.34 -19.48
CA GLU A 71 -2.60 1.06 -19.86
C GLU A 71 -1.68 -0.08 -19.39
N ILE A 72 -2.27 -1.25 -19.15
CA ILE A 72 -1.51 -2.47 -18.86
C ILE A 72 -0.85 -2.91 -20.18
N PRO A 73 0.48 -2.88 -20.32
CA PRO A 73 1.13 -3.16 -21.59
C PRO A 73 0.94 -4.61 -22.01
N ASP A 74 0.73 -4.82 -23.31
CA ASP A 74 0.77 -6.14 -23.94
C ASP A 74 2.21 -6.50 -24.38
N ASP A 75 3.14 -6.51 -23.43
CA ASP A 75 4.56 -6.80 -23.67
C ASP A 75 4.95 -8.14 -23.01
N PRO A 76 5.51 -9.12 -23.75
CA PRO A 76 5.97 -10.38 -23.17
C PRO A 76 7.13 -10.24 -22.17
N ALA A 77 7.84 -9.10 -22.15
CA ALA A 77 8.86 -8.78 -21.16
C ALA A 77 8.28 -8.26 -19.84
N ILE A 78 6.97 -8.00 -19.76
CA ILE A 78 6.27 -7.51 -18.59
C ILE A 78 5.36 -8.63 -18.04
N SER A 79 5.39 -8.82 -16.73
CA SER A 79 4.50 -9.77 -16.08
C SER A 79 3.06 -9.32 -16.20
N ARG A 80 2.20 -10.23 -16.67
CA ARG A 80 0.75 -10.03 -16.65
C ARG A 80 0.09 -10.38 -15.32
N ARG A 81 0.83 -10.96 -14.37
CA ARG A 81 0.31 -11.50 -13.11
C ARG A 81 0.86 -10.83 -11.86
N ILE A 82 1.92 -10.04 -12.02
CA ILE A 82 2.61 -9.41 -10.90
C ILE A 82 2.45 -7.90 -10.98
N VAL A 83 1.98 -7.31 -9.88
CA VAL A 83 1.88 -5.87 -9.70
C VAL A 83 2.79 -5.43 -8.56
N GLY A 84 3.51 -4.33 -8.77
CA GLY A 84 4.27 -3.65 -7.75
C GLY A 84 3.38 -2.63 -7.07
N VAL A 85 3.36 -2.67 -5.74
CA VAL A 85 2.68 -1.68 -4.92
C VAL A 85 3.77 -0.96 -4.13
N TYR A 86 3.88 0.33 -4.33
CA TYR A 86 4.75 1.19 -3.54
C TYR A 86 3.89 2.24 -2.86
N SER A 87 4.01 2.37 -1.55
CA SER A 87 3.24 3.32 -0.76
C SER A 87 4.17 4.24 0.02
N ARG A 88 3.77 5.49 0.14
CA ARG A 88 4.36 6.48 1.04
C ARG A 88 3.27 7.19 1.83
N SER A 89 3.63 7.64 3.02
CA SER A 89 2.77 8.43 3.88
C SER A 89 3.59 9.54 4.50
N SER A 90 2.99 10.73 4.59
CA SER A 90 3.68 11.96 5.00
C SER A 90 3.05 12.59 6.24
N PHE A 91 1.76 12.32 6.50
CA PHE A 91 0.97 13.00 7.50
C PHE A 91 0.19 12.03 8.39
N MET A 92 0.39 12.21 9.70
CA MET A 92 -0.43 11.60 10.74
C MET A 92 -0.83 12.69 11.72
N ASN A 93 -2.11 12.74 12.06
CA ASN A 93 -2.59 13.48 13.22
C ASN A 93 -3.22 12.49 14.23
N THR A 94 -3.92 13.01 15.24
CA THR A 94 -4.49 12.17 16.30
C THR A 94 -5.44 11.10 15.79
N ASP A 95 -6.24 11.42 14.76
CA ASP A 95 -7.34 10.58 14.32
C ASP A 95 -7.21 10.12 12.88
N LEU A 96 -6.33 10.71 12.06
CA LEU A 96 -6.25 10.45 10.63
C LEU A 96 -4.79 10.29 10.18
N HIS A 97 -4.58 9.46 9.17
CA HIS A 97 -3.35 9.41 8.39
C HIS A 97 -3.63 9.39 6.89
N ASP A 98 -2.67 9.90 6.13
CA ASP A 98 -2.67 9.81 4.68
C ASP A 98 -1.96 8.55 4.19
N ILE A 99 -2.35 8.09 3.01
CA ILE A 99 -1.56 7.15 2.23
C ILE A 99 -1.56 7.60 0.77
N TYR A 100 -0.41 7.50 0.12
CA TYR A 100 -0.26 7.58 -1.32
C TYR A 100 0.34 6.28 -1.82
N VAL A 101 -0.25 5.68 -2.86
CA VAL A 101 0.18 4.42 -3.45
C VAL A 101 0.42 4.59 -4.94
N GLU A 102 1.48 3.98 -5.44
CA GLU A 102 1.77 3.81 -6.85
C GLU A 102 1.68 2.33 -7.23
N LEU A 103 1.08 2.08 -8.38
CA LEU A 103 0.88 0.74 -8.94
C LEU A 103 1.73 0.60 -10.19
N TRP A 104 2.66 -0.35 -10.17
CA TRP A 104 3.68 -0.51 -11.19
C TRP A 104 3.62 -1.89 -11.84
N THR A 105 3.93 -1.96 -13.13
CA THR A 105 4.16 -3.24 -13.78
C THR A 105 5.42 -3.92 -13.23
N SER A 106 5.41 -5.26 -13.19
CA SER A 106 6.59 -6.04 -12.81
C SER A 106 7.37 -6.49 -14.05
N PRO A 107 8.70 -6.38 -14.04
CA PRO A 107 9.56 -6.92 -15.09
C PRO A 107 9.76 -8.45 -14.96
N SER A 108 9.27 -9.10 -13.89
CA SER A 108 9.55 -10.52 -13.63
C SER A 108 8.54 -11.43 -14.31
N ILE A 109 8.97 -12.09 -15.39
CA ILE A 109 8.15 -13.09 -16.10
C ILE A 109 8.16 -14.46 -15.43
N SER A 110 9.16 -14.75 -14.58
CA SER A 110 9.38 -16.07 -13.97
C SER A 110 8.68 -16.27 -12.62
N GLY A 111 7.70 -15.42 -12.30
CA GLY A 111 7.10 -15.37 -10.97
C GLY A 111 7.96 -14.62 -9.95
N LEU A 112 7.43 -14.45 -8.75
CA LEU A 112 8.18 -13.85 -7.63
C LEU A 112 9.31 -14.76 -7.17
N GLY A 113 10.51 -14.18 -7.02
CA GLY A 113 11.72 -14.88 -6.57
C GLY A 113 12.42 -15.74 -7.63
N GLY A 114 11.85 -15.88 -8.83
CA GLY A 114 12.40 -16.72 -9.90
C GLY A 114 13.17 -15.98 -11.01
N GLY A 115 13.32 -14.66 -10.92
CA GLY A 115 13.88 -13.82 -11.97
C GLY A 115 15.38 -13.53 -11.82
N ILE A 116 16.06 -13.36 -12.96
CA ILE A 116 17.37 -12.71 -13.03
C ILE A 116 17.13 -11.25 -13.41
N GLU A 117 17.75 -10.33 -12.68
CA GLU A 117 17.69 -8.90 -13.02
C GLU A 117 18.23 -8.69 -14.44
N THR A 118 17.45 -8.02 -15.29
CA THR A 118 17.84 -7.71 -16.66
C THR A 118 18.22 -6.24 -16.77
N GLU A 119 19.24 -5.92 -17.57
CA GLU A 119 19.65 -4.53 -17.78
C GLU A 119 18.49 -3.69 -18.35
N GLY A 120 18.30 -2.48 -17.83
CA GLY A 120 17.23 -1.57 -18.26
C GLY A 120 15.82 -1.99 -17.85
N TRP A 121 15.66 -2.91 -16.89
CA TRP A 121 14.33 -3.37 -16.46
C TRP A 121 13.42 -2.24 -15.95
N ARG A 122 14.00 -1.22 -15.30
CA ARG A 122 13.28 -0.06 -14.76
C ARG A 122 12.65 0.78 -15.87
N ASP A 123 13.34 0.93 -17.01
CA ASP A 123 12.87 1.72 -18.14
C ASP A 123 11.63 1.12 -18.81
N LYS A 124 11.39 -0.18 -18.60
CA LYS A 124 10.21 -0.90 -19.09
C LYS A 124 9.04 -0.86 -18.13
N GLN A 125 9.24 -0.41 -16.89
CA GLN A 125 8.15 -0.32 -15.93
C GLN A 125 7.20 0.81 -16.29
N VAL A 126 5.91 0.52 -16.18
CA VAL A 126 4.84 1.48 -16.43
C VAL A 126 4.08 1.68 -15.14
N CYS A 127 3.88 2.94 -14.76
CA CYS A 127 2.96 3.32 -13.71
C CYS A 127 1.54 3.14 -14.24
N LEU A 128 0.85 2.11 -13.74
CA LEU A 128 -0.52 1.78 -14.14
C LEU A 128 -1.51 2.76 -13.53
N GLY A 129 -1.25 3.17 -12.29
CA GLY A 129 -2.10 4.10 -11.58
C GLY A 129 -1.48 4.54 -10.26
N ILE A 130 -2.13 5.52 -9.67
CA ILE A 130 -1.86 5.96 -8.32
C ILE A 130 -3.15 5.91 -7.52
N SER A 131 -3.04 5.80 -6.21
CA SER A 131 -4.16 6.03 -5.32
C SER A 131 -3.75 6.92 -4.16
N SER A 132 -4.71 7.70 -3.68
CA SER A 132 -4.57 8.47 -2.45
C SER A 132 -5.69 8.07 -1.50
N GLN A 133 -5.34 8.00 -0.22
CA GLN A 133 -6.25 7.61 0.83
C GLN A 133 -6.15 8.52 2.03
N THR A 134 -7.27 8.62 2.73
CA THR A 134 -7.32 9.07 4.11
C THR A 134 -7.98 7.97 4.92
N ALA A 135 -7.34 7.57 6.01
CA ALA A 135 -7.85 6.54 6.90
C ALA A 135 -7.92 7.07 8.34
N LEU A 136 -8.90 6.57 9.09
CA LEU A 136 -9.06 6.87 10.51
C LEU A 136 -8.10 6.02 11.35
N ILE A 137 -7.67 6.54 12.49
CA ILE A 137 -6.93 5.82 13.51
C ILE A 137 -7.91 5.53 14.63
N VAL A 138 -8.35 4.28 14.73
CA VAL A 138 -9.21 3.82 15.82
C VAL A 138 -8.35 2.99 16.77
N PRO A 139 -7.97 3.52 17.95
CA PRO A 139 -7.29 2.72 18.96
C PRO A 139 -8.20 1.55 19.34
N ARG A 140 -7.68 0.31 19.32
CA ARG A 140 -8.43 -0.80 19.92
C ARG A 140 -8.46 -0.53 21.42
N CYS A 141 -9.60 -0.05 21.93
CA CYS A 141 -9.75 0.12 23.36
C CYS A 141 -9.57 -1.25 24.03
N ILE A 142 -8.66 -1.34 25.00
CA ILE A 142 -8.81 -2.29 26.09
C ILE A 142 -9.47 -1.47 27.19
N ALA A 143 -10.78 -1.25 27.08
CA ALA A 143 -11.56 -0.73 28.19
C ALA A 143 -12.16 -1.93 28.96
N PRO A 144 -12.13 -1.92 30.31
CA PRO A 144 -12.85 -2.92 31.08
C PRO A 144 -14.34 -2.79 30.78
N LEU A 145 -15.01 -3.95 30.67
CA LEU A 145 -16.39 -4.16 30.20
C LEU A 145 -17.51 -3.31 30.83
N GLU A 146 -17.23 -2.40 31.77
CA GLU A 146 -18.27 -1.71 32.55
C GLU A 146 -18.67 -0.31 32.07
N LEU A 147 -17.90 0.36 31.20
CA LEU A 147 -18.17 1.77 30.85
C LEU A 147 -18.86 2.02 29.51
N PHE A 148 -19.00 1.01 28.64
CA PHE A 148 -19.52 1.19 27.28
C PHE A 148 -20.95 0.65 27.02
N MET A 149 -21.58 -0.01 27.99
CA MET A 149 -22.87 -0.69 27.75
C MET A 149 -24.09 0.24 27.66
N THR A 150 -24.02 1.52 28.01
CA THR A 150 -25.26 2.31 28.17
C THR A 150 -25.58 3.29 27.05
N HIS A 151 -24.64 3.72 26.20
CA HIS A 151 -24.92 4.81 25.24
C HIS A 151 -24.43 4.64 23.80
N TYR A 152 -23.49 3.73 23.49
CA TYR A 152 -22.90 3.67 22.15
C TYR A 152 -23.09 2.36 21.39
N PHE A 153 -23.64 1.31 22.03
CA PHE A 153 -23.82 0.01 21.38
C PHE A 153 -24.92 -0.02 20.31
N LEU A 154 -25.80 0.99 20.26
CA LEU A 154 -26.86 1.04 19.25
C LEU A 154 -26.43 1.65 17.91
N LEU A 155 -25.28 2.33 17.83
CA LEU A 155 -24.86 3.01 16.60
C LEU A 155 -23.89 2.21 15.74
N CYS A 156 -23.20 1.20 16.30
CA CYS A 156 -22.20 0.39 15.56
C CYS A 156 -22.78 -0.88 14.90
N ILE A 157 -24.09 -1.11 14.95
CA ILE A 157 -24.77 -2.17 14.19
C ILE A 157 -25.92 -1.52 13.43
N CYS A 158 -25.60 -0.80 12.34
CA CYS A 158 -26.50 -0.46 11.24
C CYS A 158 -25.73 0.39 10.23
N PHE A 159 -25.03 -0.28 9.31
CA PHE A 159 -25.05 -0.13 7.84
C PHE A 159 -23.80 -0.80 7.25
#